data_AF-A0A0R2AUJ9-F1
#
_entry.id   AF-A0A0R2AUJ9-F1
#
_cell.length_a   1.000
_cell.length_b   1.000
_cell.length_c   1.000
_cell.angle_alpha   90.00
_cell.angle_beta   90.00
_cell.angle_gamma   90.00
#
_symmetry.space_group_name_H-M   'P 1'
#
loop_
_entity.id
_entity.type
_entity.pdbx_description
1 polymer ?
#
loop_
_entity_poly.entity_id
_entity_poly.type
_entity_poly.pdbx_seq_one_letter_code
_entity_poly.pdbx_strand_id
1 'polypeptide(L)'
;MTKIIMDCDPGIDDVAALSVAINNKSLDLELVTTIAGNVTVDKTTSNALQIINFFHKDNDIKVASGASCPLIKPFEDAARIHGSSGMRGYNFKSTVAFNPMKKGAIQALHDYIMNSDEPIILVATGAYTNIALLISEYPEVKANIFKIIAMGEA
;
A
#
# COMPACT_ATOMS: atom_id res chain seq x y z
N MET A 1 14.39 -3.77 14.23
CA MET A 1 13.07 -3.15 13.99
C MET A 1 12.25 -4.17 13.23
N THR A 2 10.94 -4.19 13.35
CA THR A 2 10.11 -5.18 12.64
C THR A 2 9.92 -4.73 11.20
N LYS A 3 10.44 -5.49 10.22
CA LYS A 3 10.24 -5.22 8.79
C LYS A 3 8.80 -5.44 8.36
N ILE A 4 8.21 -4.39 7.79
CA ILE A 4 6.84 -4.40 7.30
C ILE A 4 6.75 -3.84 5.88
N ILE A 5 5.80 -4.37 5.13
CA ILE A 5 5.30 -3.78 3.88
C ILE A 5 3.79 -3.60 4.05
N MET A 6 3.27 -2.46 3.61
CA MET A 6 1.83 -2.18 3.65
C MET A 6 1.23 -2.23 2.25
N ASP A 7 0.21 -3.06 2.06
CA ASP A 7 -0.63 -3.10 0.85
C ASP A 7 -2.00 -2.51 1.18
N CYS A 8 -2.30 -1.32 0.66
CA CYS A 8 -3.44 -0.51 1.11
C CYS A 8 -4.13 0.23 -0.04
N ASP A 9 -5.30 0.78 0.20
CA ASP A 9 -6.07 1.57 -0.75
C ASP A 9 -6.41 2.96 -0.17
N PRO A 10 -5.40 3.84 0.08
CA PRO A 10 -5.52 4.85 1.11
C PRO A 10 -6.79 5.70 1.11
N GLY A 11 -7.69 5.35 2.03
CA GLY A 11 -8.75 6.17 2.58
C GLY A 11 -8.33 6.85 3.88
N ILE A 12 -9.30 7.33 4.66
CA ILE A 12 -9.04 8.09 5.89
C ILE A 12 -8.36 7.22 6.95
N ASP A 13 -8.81 5.98 7.11
CA ASP A 13 -8.33 4.99 8.05
C ASP A 13 -6.97 4.41 7.65
N ASP A 14 -6.74 4.11 6.37
CA ASP A 14 -5.40 3.74 5.89
C ASP A 14 -4.38 4.84 6.11
N VAL A 15 -4.76 6.11 5.90
CA VAL A 15 -3.87 7.25 6.16
C VAL A 15 -3.52 7.33 7.65
N ALA A 16 -4.47 7.03 8.54
CA ALA A 16 -4.19 6.91 9.96
C ALA A 16 -3.24 5.74 10.26
N ALA A 17 -3.45 4.57 9.65
CA ALA A 17 -2.58 3.41 9.80
C ALA A 17 -1.15 3.68 9.29
N LEU A 18 -1.01 4.28 8.10
CA LEU A 18 0.26 4.73 7.53
C LEU A 18 0.94 5.75 8.44
N SER A 19 0.19 6.70 8.99
CA SER A 19 0.75 7.69 9.93
C SER A 19 1.34 7.03 11.18
N VAL A 20 0.66 6.02 11.72
CA VAL A 20 1.18 5.23 12.85
C VAL A 20 2.42 4.45 12.44
N ALA A 21 2.39 3.75 11.30
CA ALA A 21 3.51 2.95 10.81
C ALA A 21 4.76 3.80 10.56
N ILE A 22 4.61 4.93 9.87
CA ILE A 22 5.68 5.88 9.53
C ILE A 22 6.38 6.43 10.79
N ASN A 23 5.62 6.74 11.83
CA ASN A 23 6.13 7.40 13.02
C ASN A 23 6.55 6.42 14.15
N ASN A 24 6.30 5.12 13.98
CA ASN A 24 6.64 4.12 14.98
C ASN A 24 8.07 3.59 14.79
N LYS A 25 8.97 3.97 15.69
CA LYS A 25 10.40 3.58 15.67
C LYS A 25 10.66 2.09 15.85
N SER A 26 9.66 1.29 16.22
CA SER A 26 9.79 -0.16 16.29
C SER A 26 9.50 -0.83 14.95
N LEU A 27 8.92 -0.12 13.98
CA LEU A 27 8.58 -0.61 12.66
C LEU A 27 9.55 -0.07 11.61
N ASP A 28 9.88 -0.92 10.66
CA ASP A 28 10.70 -0.60 9.49
C ASP A 28 9.82 -0.74 8.25
N LEU A 29 9.17 0.35 7.86
CA LEU A 29 8.29 0.42 6.70
C LEU A 29 9.09 0.90 5.50
N GLU A 30 9.40 0.01 4.56
CA GLU A 30 10.25 0.33 3.40
C GLU A 30 9.45 0.45 2.09
N LEU A 31 8.31 -0.23 2.00
CA LEU A 31 7.45 -0.26 0.82
C LEU A 31 5.98 -0.11 1.21
N VAL A 32 5.28 0.74 0.46
CA VAL A 32 3.83 0.82 0.42
C VAL A 32 3.37 0.45 -0.99
N THR A 33 2.52 -0.54 -1.12
CA THR A 33 1.83 -0.86 -2.37
C THR A 33 0.40 -0.39 -2.29
N THR A 34 -0.11 0.11 -3.41
CA THR A 34 -1.46 0.64 -3.49
C THR A 34 -2.34 -0.16 -4.43
N ILE A 35 -3.64 -0.18 -4.14
CA ILE A 35 -4.63 -0.93 -4.90
C ILE A 35 -5.90 -0.12 -5.11
N ALA A 36 -6.70 -0.47 -6.11
CA ALA A 36 -8.05 0.04 -6.25
C ALA A 36 -8.98 -0.58 -5.19
N GLY A 37 -9.78 0.27 -4.55
CA GLY A 37 -10.72 -0.12 -3.50
C GLY A 37 -11.61 1.06 -3.14
N ASN A 38 -11.28 1.77 -2.05
CA ASN A 38 -11.95 2.99 -1.61
C ASN A 38 -12.19 3.99 -2.75
N VAL A 39 -11.16 4.18 -3.58
CA VAL A 39 -11.17 4.94 -4.83
C VAL A 39 -10.30 4.26 -5.88
N THR A 40 -10.24 4.80 -7.10
CA THR A 40 -9.38 4.28 -8.17
C THR A 40 -7.92 4.22 -7.75
N VAL A 41 -7.16 3.27 -8.30
CA VAL A 41 -5.75 3.06 -7.92
C VAL A 41 -4.88 4.30 -8.09
N ASP A 42 -5.14 5.14 -9.10
CA ASP A 42 -4.42 6.41 -9.28
C ASP A 42 -4.59 7.35 -8.08
N LYS A 43 -5.80 7.39 -7.50
CA LYS A 43 -6.11 8.22 -6.34
C LYS A 43 -5.52 7.63 -5.07
N THR A 44 -5.65 6.31 -4.85
CA THR A 44 -5.05 5.65 -3.68
C THR A 44 -3.52 5.76 -3.71
N THR A 45 -2.90 5.62 -4.89
CA THR A 45 -1.47 5.90 -5.13
C THR A 45 -1.12 7.34 -4.77
N SER A 46 -1.90 8.31 -5.26
CA SER A 46 -1.68 9.73 -4.95
C SER A 46 -1.77 10.01 -3.45
N ASN A 47 -2.74 9.40 -2.76
CA ASN A 47 -2.94 9.56 -1.32
C ASN A 47 -1.76 8.99 -0.53
N ALA A 48 -1.23 7.82 -0.91
CA ALA A 48 -0.02 7.25 -0.31
C ALA A 48 1.20 8.17 -0.47
N LEU A 49 1.41 8.69 -1.68
CA LEU A 49 2.51 9.62 -1.96
C LEU A 49 2.39 10.91 -1.13
N GLN A 50 1.18 11.45 -1.01
CA GLN A 50 0.90 12.65 -0.24
C GLN A 50 1.21 12.48 1.25
N ILE A 51 0.78 11.37 1.87
CA ILE A 51 1.03 11.16 3.31
C ILE A 51 2.51 10.86 3.61
N ILE A 52 3.19 10.10 2.74
CA ILE A 52 4.63 9.85 2.87
C ILE A 52 5.43 11.16 2.74
N ASN A 53 5.10 11.99 1.75
CA ASN A 53 5.73 13.29 1.56
C ASN A 53 5.44 14.25 2.73
N PHE A 54 4.22 14.21 3.28
CA PHE A 54 3.84 15.03 4.44
C PHE A 54 4.72 14.76 5.67
N PHE A 55 5.14 13.51 5.88
CA PHE A 55 6.07 13.13 6.94
C PHE A 55 7.55 13.19 6.53
N HIS A 56 7.87 13.70 5.34
CA HIS A 56 9.24 13.79 4.81
C HIS A 56 9.95 12.42 4.73
N LYS A 57 9.21 11.40 4.28
CA LYS A 57 9.67 10.00 4.18
C LYS A 57 9.84 9.47 2.77
N ASP A 58 9.80 10.36 1.77
CA ASP A 58 9.95 10.05 0.34
C ASP A 58 11.31 9.45 -0.05
N ASN A 59 12.36 9.69 0.76
CA ASN A 59 13.66 9.04 0.59
C ASN A 59 13.68 7.60 1.11
N ASP A 60 12.97 7.34 2.21
CA ASP A 60 13.02 6.08 2.96
C ASP A 60 11.97 5.07 2.47
N ILE A 61 10.77 5.54 2.12
CA ILE A 61 9.60 4.70 1.82
C ILE A 61 9.26 4.80 0.35
N LYS A 62 9.23 3.66 -0.34
CA LYS A 62 8.82 3.61 -1.76
C LYS A 62 7.33 3.31 -1.89
N VAL A 63 6.73 3.83 -2.96
CA VAL A 63 5.33 3.58 -3.30
C VAL A 63 5.26 2.89 -4.65
N ALA A 64 4.57 1.75 -4.75
CA ALA A 64 4.29 1.12 -6.04
C ALA A 64 2.77 1.01 -6.27
N SER A 65 2.35 1.37 -7.48
CA SER A 65 0.94 1.25 -7.89
C SER A 65 0.63 -0.17 -8.33
N GLY A 66 -0.50 -0.71 -7.88
CA GLY A 66 -0.90 -2.10 -8.09
C GLY A 66 -2.15 -2.26 -8.94
N ALA A 67 -2.94 -3.28 -8.63
CA ALA A 67 -4.11 -3.64 -9.42
C ALA A 67 -5.16 -2.51 -9.44
N SER A 68 -5.66 -2.20 -10.64
CA SER A 68 -6.70 -1.20 -10.87
C SER A 68 -8.12 -1.76 -10.73
N CYS A 69 -8.28 -3.07 -10.59
CA CYS A 69 -9.57 -3.75 -10.44
C CYS A 69 -9.43 -5.09 -9.68
N PRO A 70 -10.55 -5.68 -9.22
CA PRO A 70 -10.57 -7.03 -8.65
C PRO A 70 -10.23 -8.11 -9.68
N LEU A 71 -9.84 -9.31 -9.23
CA LEU A 71 -9.46 -10.43 -10.10
C LEU A 71 -10.55 -10.89 -11.08
N ILE A 72 -11.82 -10.85 -10.65
CA ILE A 72 -12.94 -11.47 -11.37
C ILE A 72 -14.11 -10.51 -11.54
N LYS A 73 -14.47 -9.78 -10.47
CA LYS A 73 -15.63 -8.90 -10.45
C LYS A 73 -15.31 -7.53 -11.04
N PRO A 74 -16.30 -6.84 -11.63
CA PRO A 74 -16.15 -5.43 -11.97
C PRO A 74 -15.71 -4.60 -10.77
N PHE A 75 -14.90 -3.57 -11.01
CA PHE A 75 -14.56 -2.61 -9.98
C PHE A 75 -15.75 -1.70 -9.68
N GLU A 76 -16.07 -1.57 -8.40
CA GLU A 76 -17.03 -0.61 -7.86
C GLU A 76 -16.30 0.22 -6.81
N ASP A 77 -16.23 1.54 -6.99
CA ASP A 77 -15.57 2.40 -6.00
C ASP A 77 -16.48 2.66 -4.79
N ALA A 78 -15.86 2.94 -3.64
CA ALA A 78 -16.57 3.38 -2.43
C ALA A 78 -16.58 4.91 -2.30
N ALA A 79 -16.52 5.65 -3.42
CA ALA A 79 -16.41 7.11 -3.40
C ALA A 79 -17.59 7.78 -2.67
N ARG A 80 -18.74 7.10 -2.56
CA ARG A 80 -19.89 7.53 -1.76
C ARG A 80 -19.57 7.66 -0.26
N ILE A 81 -18.64 6.85 0.27
CA ILE A 81 -18.23 6.84 1.68
C ILE A 81 -17.00 7.75 1.88
N HIS A 82 -15.99 7.66 1.01
CA HIS A 82 -14.70 8.33 1.21
C HIS A 82 -14.54 9.68 0.48
N GLY A 83 -15.53 10.08 -0.33
CA GLY A 83 -15.48 11.27 -1.18
C GLY A 83 -14.69 11.06 -2.47
N SER A 84 -14.78 12.02 -3.40
CA SER A 84 -14.23 11.87 -4.76
C SER A 84 -12.71 11.67 -4.82
N SER A 85 -11.97 12.10 -3.79
CA SER A 85 -10.52 11.91 -3.64
C SER A 85 -10.13 10.73 -2.72
N GLY A 86 -11.06 10.16 -1.95
CA GLY A 86 -10.76 9.18 -0.89
C GLY A 86 -10.31 9.80 0.45
N MET A 87 -9.99 11.11 0.48
CA MET A 87 -9.52 11.84 1.67
C MET A 87 -10.30 13.15 1.87
N ARG A 88 -11.64 13.08 1.92
CA ARG A 88 -12.45 14.29 2.11
C ARG A 88 -12.09 15.00 3.42
N GLY A 89 -11.73 16.28 3.36
CA GLY A 89 -11.52 17.14 4.54
C GLY A 89 -10.10 17.61 4.78
N TYR A 90 -9.11 17.05 4.08
CA TYR A 90 -7.72 17.51 4.16
C TYR A 90 -7.17 17.74 2.74
N ASN A 91 -6.51 18.90 2.54
CA ASN A 91 -5.89 19.24 1.27
C ASN A 91 -4.37 19.27 1.48
N PHE A 92 -3.67 18.28 0.93
CA PHE A 92 -2.22 18.28 0.87
C PHE A 92 -1.79 19.35 -0.12
N LYS A 93 -1.52 20.56 0.39
CA LYS A 93 -1.24 21.77 -0.40
C LYS A 93 0.02 21.68 -1.29
N SER A 94 0.76 20.58 -1.26
CA SER A 94 1.98 20.37 -2.02
C SER A 94 1.74 19.49 -3.25
N THR A 95 2.14 19.98 -4.43
CA THR A 95 2.48 19.11 -5.56
C THR A 95 3.55 18.13 -5.09
N VAL A 96 3.23 16.84 -5.05
CA VAL A 96 4.19 15.82 -4.65
C VAL A 96 5.20 15.66 -5.78
N ALA A 97 6.45 16.07 -5.56
CA ALA A 97 7.55 15.89 -6.53
C ALA A 97 8.03 14.42 -6.61
N PHE A 98 7.53 13.58 -5.70
CA PHE A 98 7.81 12.17 -5.58
C PHE A 98 6.81 11.34 -6.43
N ASN A 99 7.35 10.51 -7.31
CA ASN A 99 6.57 9.65 -8.19
C ASN A 99 6.54 8.22 -7.65
N PRO A 100 5.49 7.44 -7.93
CA PRO A 100 5.51 6.02 -7.63
C PRO A 100 6.64 5.35 -8.42
N MET A 101 7.06 4.18 -7.96
CA MET A 101 8.02 3.32 -8.65
C MET A 101 7.53 3.03 -10.06
N LYS A 102 8.47 2.94 -11.02
CA LYS A 102 8.15 2.54 -12.40
C LYS A 102 7.65 1.09 -12.50
N LYS A 103 8.06 0.24 -11.55
CA LYS A 103 7.59 -1.15 -11.45
C LYS A 103 6.25 -1.20 -10.73
N GLY A 104 5.37 -2.12 -11.14
CA GLY A 104 4.08 -2.35 -10.48
C GLY A 104 4.24 -2.99 -9.09
N ALA A 105 3.16 -2.93 -8.30
CA ALA A 105 3.12 -3.45 -6.93
C ALA A 105 3.57 -4.90 -6.81
N ILE A 106 3.14 -5.79 -7.73
CA ILE A 106 3.47 -7.22 -7.67
C ILE A 106 4.99 -7.43 -7.77
N GLN A 107 5.65 -6.81 -8.74
CA GLN A 107 7.10 -6.89 -8.89
C GLN A 107 7.81 -6.22 -7.71
N ALA A 108 7.31 -5.09 -7.22
CA ALA A 108 7.88 -4.41 -6.06
C ALA A 108 7.81 -5.28 -4.80
N LEU A 109 6.65 -5.90 -4.53
CA LEU A 109 6.46 -6.83 -3.43
C LEU A 109 7.42 -8.02 -3.53
N HIS A 110 7.48 -8.67 -4.69
CA HIS A 110 8.43 -9.76 -4.93
C HIS A 110 9.86 -9.33 -4.63
N ASP A 111 10.32 -8.23 -5.22
CA ASP A 111 11.71 -7.77 -5.07
C ASP A 111 12.05 -7.43 -3.62
N TYR A 112 11.17 -6.75 -2.90
CA TYR A 112 11.42 -6.39 -1.51
C TYR A 112 11.39 -7.61 -0.59
N ILE A 113 10.45 -8.55 -0.79
CA ILE A 113 10.36 -9.77 0.01
C ILE A 113 11.58 -10.67 -0.22
N MET A 114 12.00 -10.85 -1.48
CA MET A 114 13.10 -11.76 -1.82
C MET A 114 14.49 -11.20 -1.53
N ASN A 115 14.64 -9.86 -1.50
CA ASN A 115 15.91 -9.22 -1.15
C ASN A 115 16.02 -8.88 0.35
N SER A 116 15.00 -9.19 1.16
CA SER A 116 15.08 -8.99 2.59
C SER A 116 15.99 -10.04 3.24
N ASP A 117 16.75 -9.60 4.23
CA ASP A 117 17.63 -10.42 5.06
C ASP A 117 16.86 -11.20 6.13
N GLU A 118 15.62 -10.84 6.39
CA GLU A 118 14.73 -11.53 7.32
C GLU A 118 13.28 -11.63 6.77
N PRO A 119 12.48 -12.63 7.20
CA PRO A 119 11.10 -12.74 6.74
C PRO A 119 10.24 -11.50 7.10
N ILE A 120 9.52 -10.97 6.10
CA ILE A 120 8.74 -9.72 6.21
C ILE A 120 7.32 -9.98 6.75
N ILE A 121 6.77 -9.00 7.48
CA ILE A 121 5.33 -8.94 7.78
C ILE A 121 4.61 -8.12 6.71
N LEU A 122 3.65 -8.75 6.02
CA LEU A 122 2.75 -8.05 5.09
C LEU A 122 1.51 -7.57 5.84
N VAL A 123 1.26 -6.27 5.81
CA VAL A 123 0.06 -5.65 6.40
C VAL A 123 -0.86 -5.26 5.25
N ALA A 124 -1.98 -5.97 5.12
CA ALA A 124 -2.96 -5.78 4.05
C ALA A 124 -4.18 -5.05 4.60
N THR A 125 -4.40 -3.81 4.21
CA THR A 125 -5.59 -3.03 4.64
C THR A 125 -6.57 -2.76 3.50
N GLY A 126 -6.16 -2.93 2.25
CA GLY A 126 -7.05 -2.85 1.10
C GLY A 126 -7.50 -4.22 0.56
N ALA A 127 -8.03 -4.23 -0.65
CA ALA A 127 -8.41 -5.46 -1.35
C ALA A 127 -7.18 -6.36 -1.56
N TYR A 128 -7.34 -7.68 -1.42
CA TYR A 128 -6.21 -8.62 -1.48
C TYR A 128 -5.77 -9.00 -2.91
N THR A 129 -6.16 -8.23 -3.93
CA THR A 129 -5.83 -8.54 -5.35
C THR A 129 -4.32 -8.56 -5.57
N ASN A 130 -3.56 -7.59 -5.04
CA ASN A 130 -2.11 -7.54 -5.18
C ASN A 130 -1.44 -8.77 -4.54
N ILE A 131 -1.88 -9.14 -3.34
CA ILE A 131 -1.36 -10.30 -2.60
C ILE A 131 -1.71 -11.61 -3.31
N ALA A 132 -2.93 -11.74 -3.82
CA ALA A 132 -3.35 -12.90 -4.58
C ALA A 132 -2.53 -13.07 -5.86
N LEU A 133 -2.30 -11.98 -6.61
CA LEU A 133 -1.44 -11.99 -7.80
C LEU A 133 0.00 -12.32 -7.45
N LEU A 134 0.56 -11.70 -6.41
CA LEU A 134 1.91 -11.98 -5.93
C LEU A 134 2.12 -13.46 -5.64
N ILE A 135 1.24 -14.08 -4.85
CA ILE A 135 1.38 -15.50 -4.47
C ILE A 135 1.15 -16.42 -5.67
N SER A 136 0.32 -16.01 -6.63
CA SER A 136 0.04 -16.80 -7.83
C SER A 136 1.21 -16.75 -8.83
N GLU A 137 1.83 -15.59 -9.00
CA GLU A 137 2.95 -15.38 -9.93
C GLU A 137 4.29 -15.84 -9.33
N TYR A 138 4.51 -15.61 -8.03
CA TYR A 138 5.76 -15.87 -7.32
C TYR A 138 5.54 -16.70 -6.05
N PRO A 139 5.13 -17.97 -6.14
CA PRO A 139 4.79 -18.78 -4.98
C PRO A 139 5.94 -18.95 -3.97
N GLU A 140 7.19 -18.80 -4.39
CA GLU A 140 8.40 -18.85 -3.56
C GLU A 140 8.45 -17.75 -2.50
N VAL A 141 7.78 -16.59 -2.69
CA VAL A 141 7.80 -15.49 -1.71
C VAL A 141 7.25 -15.91 -0.36
N LYS A 142 6.39 -16.93 -0.32
CA LYS A 142 5.79 -17.45 0.91
C LYS A 142 6.83 -17.90 1.94
N ALA A 143 7.99 -18.37 1.51
CA ALA A 143 9.07 -18.76 2.42
C ALA A 143 9.69 -17.56 3.18
N ASN A 144 9.56 -16.35 2.63
CA ASN A 144 10.11 -15.11 3.15
C ASN A 144 9.03 -14.17 3.70
N ILE A 145 7.79 -14.65 3.83
CA ILE A 145 6.71 -13.92 4.51
C ILE A 145 6.55 -14.54 5.90
N PHE A 146 6.87 -13.77 6.94
CA PHE A 146 6.68 -14.21 8.33
C PHE A 146 5.21 -14.33 8.68
N LYS A 147 4.42 -13.31 8.31
CA LYS A 147 3.01 -13.20 8.66
C LYS A 147 2.29 -12.26 7.70
N ILE A 148 1.03 -12.56 7.40
CA ILE A 148 0.09 -11.62 6.79
C ILE A 148 -0.86 -11.14 7.88
N ILE A 149 -0.93 -9.83 8.10
CA ILE A 149 -1.89 -9.16 8.97
C ILE A 149 -2.92 -8.50 8.06
N ALA A 150 -4.12 -9.06 7.99
CA ALA A 150 -5.17 -8.61 7.10
C ALA A 150 -6.26 -7.87 7.89
N MET A 151 -6.59 -6.65 7.47
CA MET A 151 -7.84 -5.98 7.81
C MET A 151 -8.87 -6.36 6.76
N GLY A 152 -10.04 -6.79 7.21
CA GLY A 152 -11.14 -7.22 6.36
C GLY A 152 -12.36 -7.55 7.20
N GLU A 153 -13.51 -7.66 6.55
CA GLU A 153 -14.77 -8.02 7.21
C GLU A 153 -14.98 -9.55 7.18
N ALA A 154 -15.92 -10.01 8.01
CA ALA A 154 -16.43 -11.38 8.03
C ALA A 154 -17.72 -11.49 7.23
#